data_AF-A0A671TC90-F1
#
_entry.id   AF-A0A671TC90-F1
#
_cell.length_a   1.000
_cell.length_b   1.000
_cell.length_c   1.000
_cell.angle_alpha   90.00
_cell.angle_beta   90.00
_cell.angle_gamma   90.00
#
_symmetry.space_group_name_H-M   'P 1'
#
loop_
_entity.id
_entity.type
_entity.pdbx_description
1 polymer ?
#
loop_
_entity_poly.entity_id
_entity_poly.type
_entity_poly.pdbx_seq_one_letter_code
_entity_poly.pdbx_strand_id
1 'polypeptide(L)'
;MNVKTGSYLICRSLRCVRSLRCRGHRQSASQPPKHVKRSERTGFSPEVTSKYDWIGPPDRLSNLRPIRYHIPENETPLERKLRHLRQETEDWSQEFWTNQNFTFSKKKEEYVRSQLSAKGLSERDDDGRKRTLSSEEMAVFYKHFLDKNITRHASYNREWYRRNFTITLLMARVALHNTWRTLTGQTRGTGREKGKTT
;
A
#
# COMPACT_ATOMS: atom_id res chain seq x y z
N MET A 1 -27.97 2.49 -42.05
CA MET A 1 -26.73 1.88 -42.57
C MET A 1 -26.18 2.79 -43.65
N ASN A 2 -25.07 3.48 -43.38
CA ASN A 2 -24.34 4.19 -44.43
C ASN A 2 -22.88 4.32 -43.97
N VAL A 3 -22.02 3.49 -44.55
CA VAL A 3 -20.62 3.33 -44.20
C VAL A 3 -19.82 4.31 -45.04
N LYS A 4 -19.10 5.24 -44.42
CA LYS A 4 -18.07 6.04 -45.09
C LYS A 4 -16.70 5.64 -44.55
N THR A 5 -16.00 4.92 -45.41
CA THR A 5 -14.58 4.56 -45.34
C THR A 5 -13.70 5.82 -45.38
N GLY A 6 -12.68 5.88 -44.53
CA GLY A 6 -11.74 7.01 -44.47
C GLY A 6 -10.35 6.54 -44.07
N SER A 7 -9.47 6.50 -45.07
CA SER A 7 -8.13 5.92 -45.13
C SER A 7 -7.14 6.36 -44.04
N TYR A 8 -6.24 5.42 -43.74
CA TYR A 8 -4.98 5.59 -43.02
C TYR A 8 -4.07 6.67 -43.63
N LEU A 9 -3.44 7.48 -42.78
CA LEU A 9 -2.21 8.19 -43.10
C LEU A 9 -1.18 7.99 -41.98
N ILE A 10 -0.18 7.16 -42.29
CA ILE A 10 1.08 7.02 -41.57
C ILE A 10 1.96 8.19 -42.02
N CYS A 11 2.47 8.99 -41.08
CA CYS A 11 3.55 9.92 -41.37
C CYS A 11 4.69 9.72 -40.35
N ARG A 12 5.78 9.10 -40.83
CA ARG A 12 7.09 9.02 -40.17
C ARG A 12 8.00 10.09 -40.79
N SER A 13 8.65 10.92 -39.97
CA SER A 13 9.94 11.60 -40.24
C SER A 13 10.22 12.64 -39.14
N LEU A 14 11.12 12.39 -38.20
CA LEU A 14 12.53 12.83 -38.18
C LEU A 14 12.73 14.37 -38.23
N ARG A 15 13.02 15.02 -37.09
CA ARG A 15 14.38 15.53 -36.74
C ARG A 15 14.41 16.39 -35.48
N CYS A 16 15.57 16.28 -34.83
CA CYS A 16 16.11 16.99 -33.69
C CYS A 16 16.18 18.51 -33.89
N VAL A 17 15.80 19.29 -32.87
CA VAL A 17 16.28 20.67 -32.67
C VAL A 17 16.73 20.82 -31.21
N ARG A 18 17.98 21.29 -31.06
CA ARG A 18 18.66 21.56 -29.80
C ARG A 18 18.14 22.84 -29.14
N SER A 19 18.10 22.78 -27.81
CA SER A 19 18.39 23.84 -26.83
C SER A 19 17.45 25.05 -26.73
N LEU A 20 16.59 25.01 -25.71
CA LEU A 20 16.27 26.20 -24.91
C LEU A 20 16.57 25.90 -23.43
N ARG A 21 17.54 26.66 -22.91
CA ARG A 21 18.08 26.61 -21.55
C ARG A 21 17.11 27.35 -20.63
N CYS A 22 16.13 26.67 -20.06
CA CYS A 22 15.27 27.25 -19.04
C CYS A 22 16.05 27.38 -17.72
N ARG A 23 16.38 28.62 -17.34
CA ARG A 23 16.77 28.99 -15.96
C ARG A 23 15.55 28.77 -15.05
N GLY A 24 15.41 27.56 -14.54
CA GLY A 24 14.45 27.23 -13.49
C GLY A 24 14.96 27.70 -12.13
N HIS A 25 14.15 28.52 -11.47
CA HIS A 25 14.31 28.95 -10.09
C HIS A 25 14.58 27.74 -9.17
N ARG A 26 15.69 27.80 -8.41
CA ARG A 26 16.08 26.80 -7.42
C ARG A 26 15.14 26.92 -6.22
N GLN A 27 14.02 26.19 -6.23
CA GLN A 27 13.20 26.03 -5.04
C GLN A 27 13.93 25.13 -4.04
N SER A 28 13.95 25.59 -2.80
CA SER A 28 14.63 24.99 -1.64
C SER A 28 14.32 23.51 -1.50
N ALA A 29 15.37 22.70 -1.43
CA ALA A 29 15.29 21.30 -1.07
C ALA A 29 15.13 21.14 0.45
N SER A 30 14.11 20.35 0.81
CA SER A 30 14.04 19.41 1.94
C SER A 30 14.08 19.94 3.39
N GLN A 31 13.00 19.64 4.12
CA GLN A 31 13.13 18.61 5.15
C GLN A 31 12.08 17.50 4.91
N PRO A 32 12.45 16.21 4.91
CA PRO A 32 11.48 15.14 4.96
C PRO A 32 10.80 15.15 6.34
N PRO A 33 9.51 14.77 6.45
CA PRO A 33 8.88 14.63 7.75
C PRO A 33 9.65 13.60 8.57
N LYS A 34 10.02 14.03 9.79
CA LYS A 34 10.70 13.22 10.80
C LYS A 34 10.00 11.87 10.92
N HIS A 35 10.78 10.80 10.78
CA HIS A 35 10.38 9.42 11.01
C HIS A 35 9.59 9.34 12.33
N VAL A 36 8.27 9.29 12.26
CA VAL A 36 7.44 8.95 13.41
C VAL A 36 7.83 7.52 13.75
N LYS A 37 8.40 7.31 14.94
CA LYS A 37 8.70 5.98 15.46
C LYS A 37 7.44 5.14 15.28
N ARG A 38 7.56 4.09 14.45
CA ARG A 38 6.58 3.03 14.22
C ARG A 38 5.98 2.68 15.58
N SER A 39 4.68 2.88 15.76
CA SER A 39 3.97 2.66 17.01
C SER A 39 4.42 1.32 17.62
N GLU A 40 4.73 1.35 18.91
CA GLU A 40 5.08 0.16 19.67
C GLU A 40 3.96 -0.87 19.49
N ARG A 41 4.31 -1.92 18.75
CA ARG A 41 3.43 -3.03 18.40
C ARG A 41 3.05 -3.71 19.71
N THR A 42 1.76 -3.81 19.99
CA THR A 42 1.25 -4.51 21.17
C THR A 42 1.72 -5.97 21.18
N GLY A 43 2.73 -6.25 22.02
CA GLY A 43 2.84 -7.36 22.96
C GLY A 43 3.08 -8.79 22.47
N PHE A 44 2.56 -9.20 21.31
CA PHE A 44 2.72 -10.58 20.84
C PHE A 44 3.60 -10.63 19.60
N SER A 45 4.79 -11.21 19.76
CA SER A 45 5.66 -11.59 18.65
C SER A 45 5.60 -13.11 18.53
N PRO A 46 5.32 -13.67 17.35
CA PRO A 46 5.52 -15.10 17.15
C PRO A 46 6.98 -15.45 17.47
N GLU A 47 7.22 -16.68 17.92
CA GLU A 47 8.58 -17.19 18.08
C GLU A 47 9.35 -17.05 16.76
N VAL A 48 10.65 -16.79 16.87
CA VAL A 48 11.56 -16.62 15.72
C VAL A 48 11.56 -17.85 14.80
N THR A 49 11.15 -19.01 15.33
CA THR A 49 11.07 -20.32 14.70
C THR A 49 9.76 -20.60 13.95
N SER A 50 8.80 -19.67 13.94
CA SER A 50 7.51 -19.87 13.25
C SER A 50 7.72 -20.11 11.76
N LYS A 51 7.31 -21.29 11.28
CA LYS A 51 7.44 -21.72 9.88
C LYS A 51 6.46 -21.01 8.92
N TYR A 52 5.53 -20.23 9.46
CA TYR A 52 4.43 -19.60 8.72
C TYR A 52 4.43 -18.07 8.90
N ASP A 53 3.89 -17.38 7.90
CA ASP A 53 3.62 -15.94 7.96
C ASP A 53 2.63 -15.65 9.09
N TRP A 54 2.92 -14.61 9.87
CA TRP A 54 2.08 -14.23 11.01
C TRP A 54 1.28 -12.97 10.70
N ILE A 55 -0.02 -13.01 10.97
CA ILE A 55 -0.96 -11.91 10.74
C ILE A 55 -1.37 -11.33 12.09
N GLY A 56 -1.08 -10.05 12.31
CA GLY A 56 -1.36 -9.37 13.56
C GLY A 56 -2.80 -8.88 13.70
N PRO A 57 -3.14 -8.31 14.88
CA PRO A 57 -4.42 -7.62 15.08
C PRO A 57 -4.54 -6.40 14.15
N PRO A 58 -5.77 -5.93 13.86
CA PRO A 58 -5.97 -4.73 13.05
C PRO A 58 -5.21 -3.53 13.62
N ASP A 59 -4.51 -2.79 12.76
CA ASP A 59 -3.86 -1.54 13.16
C ASP A 59 -4.90 -0.47 13.53
N ARG A 60 -4.60 0.31 14.56
CA ARG A 60 -5.55 1.29 15.12
C ARG A 60 -5.86 2.46 14.18
N LEU A 61 -4.95 2.79 13.28
CA LEU A 61 -5.08 3.93 12.38
C LEU A 61 -5.48 3.49 10.98
N SER A 62 -4.76 2.51 10.41
CA SER A 62 -5.02 2.05 9.04
C SER A 62 -6.17 1.04 8.94
N ASN A 63 -6.54 0.38 10.06
CA ASN A 63 -7.42 -0.80 10.12
C ASN A 63 -6.90 -2.04 9.37
N LEU A 64 -5.73 -1.98 8.74
CA LEU A 64 -5.12 -3.11 8.04
C LEU A 64 -4.36 -4.00 9.02
N ARG A 65 -4.30 -5.30 8.74
CA ARG A 65 -3.57 -6.26 9.59
C ARG A 65 -2.10 -6.32 9.18
N PRO A 66 -1.15 -6.02 10.08
CA PRO A 66 0.27 -6.12 9.76
C PRO A 66 0.68 -7.58 9.59
N ILE A 67 1.51 -7.85 8.59
CA ILE A 67 2.04 -9.19 8.29
C ILE A 67 3.53 -9.24 8.65
N ARG A 68 3.93 -10.25 9.42
CA ARG A 68 5.32 -10.63 9.60
C ARG A 68 5.61 -11.87 8.75
N TYR A 69 6.33 -11.67 7.66
CA TYR A 69 6.70 -12.76 6.76
C TYR A 69 7.75 -13.65 7.39
N HIS A 70 7.56 -14.97 7.30
CA HIS A 70 8.54 -15.97 7.68
C HIS A 70 9.77 -15.89 6.76
N ILE A 71 10.95 -16.08 7.35
CA ILE A 71 12.23 -16.11 6.65
C ILE A 71 12.78 -17.53 6.76
N PRO A 72 12.78 -18.32 5.67
CA PRO A 72 13.34 -19.67 5.71
C PRO A 72 14.86 -19.62 5.85
N GLU A 73 15.46 -20.61 6.50
CA GLU A 73 16.91 -20.68 6.74
C GLU A 73 17.73 -20.60 5.44
N ASN A 74 17.28 -21.30 4.39
CA ASN A 74 17.95 -21.37 3.09
C ASN A 74 17.27 -20.49 2.03
N GLU A 75 16.91 -19.25 2.40
CA GLU A 75 16.22 -18.30 1.52
C GLU A 75 17.07 -17.93 0.30
N THR A 76 16.55 -18.28 -0.88
CA THR A 76 17.17 -17.91 -2.15
C THR A 76 17.07 -16.39 -2.38
N PRO A 77 17.97 -15.77 -3.16
CA PRO A 77 17.86 -14.35 -3.50
C PRO A 77 16.52 -13.97 -4.15
N LEU A 78 15.90 -14.89 -4.88
CA LEU A 78 14.61 -14.68 -5.53
C LEU A 78 13.44 -14.67 -4.53
N GLU A 79 13.45 -15.60 -3.56
CA GLU A 79 12.47 -15.62 -2.46
C GLU A 79 12.60 -14.38 -1.58
N ARG A 80 13.83 -13.96 -1.28
CA ARG A 80 14.11 -12.72 -0.54
C ARG A 80 13.55 -11.50 -1.25
N LYS A 81 13.76 -11.41 -2.56
CA LYS A 81 13.21 -10.34 -3.40
C LYS A 81 11.68 -10.32 -3.36
N LEU A 82 11.05 -11.49 -3.42
CA LEU A 82 9.60 -11.62 -3.30
C LEU A 82 9.10 -11.16 -1.93
N ARG A 83 9.77 -11.57 -0.85
CA ARG A 83 9.41 -11.17 0.51
C ARG A 83 9.53 -9.66 0.71
N HIS A 84 10.63 -9.04 0.27
CA HIS A 84 10.79 -7.59 0.36
C HIS A 84 9.74 -6.84 -0.46
N LEU A 85 9.44 -7.27 -1.69
CA LEU A 85 8.41 -6.63 -2.51
C LEU A 85 7.02 -6.69 -1.84
N ARG A 86 6.70 -7.82 -1.19
CA ARG A 86 5.46 -7.97 -0.41
C ARG A 86 5.45 -7.06 0.81
N GLN A 87 6.56 -6.97 1.56
CA GLN A 87 6.71 -6.06 2.70
C GLN A 87 6.56 -4.58 2.29
N GLU A 88 7.26 -4.16 1.25
CA GLU A 88 7.20 -2.79 0.73
C GLU A 88 5.79 -2.42 0.24
N THR A 89 5.07 -3.38 -0.36
CA THR A 89 3.69 -3.18 -0.82
C THR A 89 2.72 -3.05 0.37
N GLU A 90 2.91 -3.85 1.41
CA GLU A 90 2.13 -3.76 2.64
C GLU A 90 2.40 -2.43 3.37
N ASP A 91 3.67 -2.07 3.59
CA ASP A 91 4.04 -0.82 4.26
C ASP A 91 3.51 0.41 3.48
N TRP A 92 3.55 0.38 2.15
CA TRP A 92 2.94 1.41 1.29
C TRP A 92 1.41 1.50 1.47
N SER A 93 0.73 0.36 1.53
CA SER A 93 -0.73 0.30 1.74
C SER A 93 -1.12 0.81 3.13
N GLN A 94 -0.37 0.41 4.16
CA GLN A 94 -0.51 0.86 5.53
C GLN A 94 -0.40 2.38 5.65
N GLU A 95 0.62 2.98 5.01
CA GLU A 95 0.80 4.43 5.00
C GLU A 95 -0.38 5.14 4.32
N PHE A 96 -0.81 4.64 3.16
CA PHE A 96 -1.95 5.20 2.44
C PHE A 96 -3.21 5.21 3.31
N TRP A 97 -3.57 4.06 3.89
CA TRP A 97 -4.79 3.91 4.68
C TRP A 97 -4.72 4.64 6.02
N THR A 98 -3.55 4.71 6.65
CA THR A 98 -3.34 5.56 7.84
C THR A 98 -3.71 7.02 7.53
N ASN A 99 -3.17 7.56 6.44
CA ASN A 99 -3.42 8.95 6.05
C ASN A 99 -4.88 9.19 5.60
N GLN A 100 -5.47 8.22 4.89
CA GLN A 100 -6.89 8.29 4.51
C GLN A 100 -7.81 8.29 5.70
N ASN A 101 -7.63 7.35 6.64
CA ASN A 101 -8.48 7.24 7.82
C ASN A 101 -8.31 8.46 8.72
N PHE A 102 -7.09 8.97 8.89
CA PHE A 102 -6.85 10.22 9.61
C PHE A 102 -7.61 11.40 8.98
N THR A 103 -7.47 11.57 7.66
CA THR A 103 -8.14 12.66 6.92
C THR A 103 -9.66 12.52 6.98
N PHE A 104 -10.17 11.31 6.85
CA PHE A 104 -11.60 11.00 6.91
C PHE A 104 -12.17 11.33 8.28
N SER A 105 -11.55 10.85 9.36
CA SER A 105 -12.00 11.12 10.74
C SER A 105 -12.01 12.62 11.03
N LYS A 106 -10.95 13.33 10.66
CA LYS A 106 -10.87 14.79 10.83
C LYS A 106 -12.01 15.52 10.09
N LYS A 107 -12.19 15.25 8.79
CA LYS A 107 -13.23 15.90 7.99
C LYS A 107 -14.64 15.53 8.45
N LYS A 108 -14.83 14.29 8.91
CA LYS A 108 -16.11 13.83 9.46
C LYS A 108 -16.47 14.61 10.72
N GLU A 109 -15.52 14.78 11.63
CA GLU A 109 -15.74 15.56 12.85
C GLU A 109 -16.02 17.04 12.56
N GLU A 110 -15.28 17.63 11.62
CA GLU A 110 -15.52 19.02 11.17
C GLU A 110 -16.92 19.18 10.57
N TYR A 111 -17.37 18.22 9.77
CA TYR A 111 -18.72 18.22 9.20
C TYR A 111 -19.81 18.06 10.27
N VAL A 112 -19.62 17.15 11.23
CA VAL A 112 -20.57 16.98 12.34
C VAL A 112 -20.66 18.27 13.16
N ARG A 113 -19.53 18.89 13.51
CA ARG A 113 -19.49 20.16 14.25
C ARG A 113 -20.20 21.29 13.50
N SER A 114 -19.97 21.41 12.19
CA SER A 114 -20.62 22.48 11.39
C SER A 114 -22.12 22.29 11.26
N GLN A 115 -22.60 21.06 11.05
CA GLN A 115 -24.03 20.75 10.97
C GLN A 115 -24.75 20.97 12.31
N LEU A 116 -24.13 20.59 13.44
CA LEU A 116 -24.69 20.85 14.76
C LEU A 116 -24.76 22.35 15.07
N SER A 117 -23.69 23.08 14.78
CA SER A 117 -23.64 24.55 14.95
C SER A 117 -24.68 25.27 14.08
N ALA A 118 -24.86 24.84 12.83
CA ALA A 118 -25.88 25.39 11.92
C ALA A 118 -27.31 25.17 12.44
N LYS A 119 -27.54 24.12 13.24
CA LYS A 119 -28.82 23.85 13.92
C LYS A 119 -28.94 24.54 15.29
N GLY A 120 -27.92 25.30 15.71
CA GLY A 120 -27.87 25.90 17.05
C GLY A 120 -27.67 24.89 18.18
N LEU A 121 -27.22 23.68 17.87
CA LEU A 121 -27.00 22.62 18.86
C LEU A 121 -25.53 22.56 19.30
N SER A 122 -25.30 22.32 20.59
CA SER A 122 -23.96 22.03 21.11
C SER A 122 -23.53 20.60 20.76
N GLU A 123 -22.23 20.30 20.82
CA GLU A 123 -21.69 18.97 20.49
C GLU A 123 -22.16 17.84 21.41
N ARG A 124 -22.63 18.19 22.60
CA ARG A 124 -23.12 17.24 23.60
C ARG A 124 -24.55 17.55 23.99
N ASP A 125 -25.32 16.49 24.14
CA ASP A 125 -26.66 16.52 24.72
C ASP A 125 -26.63 16.96 26.18
N ASP A 126 -27.80 17.25 26.73
CA ASP A 126 -27.97 17.62 28.14
C ASP A 126 -27.49 16.50 29.08
N ASP A 127 -27.57 15.24 28.64
CA ASP A 127 -27.01 14.05 29.30
C ASP A 127 -25.48 13.90 29.11
N GLY A 128 -24.82 14.85 28.46
CA GLY A 128 -23.38 14.81 28.15
C GLY A 128 -22.98 13.82 27.04
N ARG A 129 -23.94 13.18 26.37
CA ARG A 129 -23.69 12.27 25.24
C ARG A 129 -23.29 13.06 23.98
N LYS A 130 -22.41 12.51 23.14
CA LYS A 130 -22.01 13.16 21.89
C LYS A 130 -23.16 13.12 20.89
N ARG A 131 -23.63 14.28 20.45
CA ARG A 131 -24.67 14.36 19.41
C ARG A 131 -24.19 13.78 18.10
N THR A 132 -25.04 13.00 17.45
CA THR A 132 -24.78 12.41 16.13
C THR A 132 -25.77 12.94 15.11
N LEU A 133 -25.32 13.14 13.88
CA LEU A 133 -26.19 13.49 12.77
C LEU A 133 -27.04 12.30 12.32
N SER A 134 -28.15 12.59 11.64
CA SER A 134 -28.96 11.54 11.02
C SER A 134 -28.18 10.84 9.89
N SER A 135 -28.62 9.66 9.50
CA SER A 135 -28.02 8.92 8.39
C SER A 135 -28.11 9.69 7.06
N GLU A 136 -29.20 10.43 6.85
CA GLU A 136 -29.41 11.24 5.64
C GLU A 136 -28.41 12.39 5.55
N GLU A 137 -28.18 13.10 6.66
CA GLU A 137 -27.19 14.18 6.73
C GLU A 137 -25.77 13.65 6.56
N MET A 138 -25.47 12.51 7.19
CA MET A 138 -24.18 11.84 7.00
C MET A 138 -23.96 11.35 5.58
N ALA A 139 -25.02 10.94 4.86
CA ALA A 139 -24.91 10.49 3.47
C ALA A 139 -24.40 11.59 2.54
N VAL A 140 -24.80 12.85 2.77
CA VAL A 140 -24.30 14.01 2.02
C VAL A 140 -22.79 14.16 2.21
N PHE A 141 -22.29 14.04 3.45
CA PHE A 141 -20.86 14.04 3.72
C PHE A 141 -20.14 12.89 3.01
N TYR A 142 -20.66 11.67 3.08
CA TYR A 142 -20.02 10.51 2.48
C TYR A 142 -19.89 10.66 0.97
N LYS A 143 -20.97 11.05 0.30
CA LYS A 143 -20.95 11.30 -1.14
C LYS A 143 -19.89 12.36 -1.49
N HIS A 144 -19.90 13.50 -0.81
CA HIS A 144 -18.94 14.58 -1.07
C HIS A 144 -17.49 14.17 -0.80
N PHE A 145 -17.24 13.41 0.26
CA PHE A 145 -15.90 12.92 0.56
C PHE A 145 -15.42 11.96 -0.53
N LEU A 146 -16.26 11.03 -1.00
CA LEU A 146 -15.92 10.09 -2.06
C LEU A 146 -15.66 10.82 -3.38
N ASP A 147 -16.55 11.73 -3.77
CA ASP A 147 -16.42 12.52 -5.00
C ASP A 147 -15.10 13.30 -5.02
N LYS A 148 -14.71 13.91 -3.89
CA LYS A 148 -13.45 14.65 -3.76
C LYS A 148 -12.19 13.78 -3.81
N ASN A 149 -12.27 12.51 -3.42
CA ASN A 149 -11.12 11.63 -3.33
C ASN A 149 -11.05 10.60 -4.47
N ILE A 150 -11.97 10.65 -5.45
CA ILE A 150 -12.08 9.65 -6.53
C ILE A 150 -10.76 9.46 -7.29
N THR A 151 -10.09 10.54 -7.68
CA THR A 151 -8.81 10.50 -8.41
C THR A 151 -7.70 9.86 -7.57
N ARG A 152 -7.68 10.14 -6.26
CA ARG A 152 -6.71 9.57 -5.33
C ARG A 152 -6.94 8.08 -5.11
N HIS A 153 -8.19 7.64 -5.01
CA HIS A 153 -8.49 6.21 -4.92
C HIS A 153 -8.22 5.48 -6.24
N ALA A 154 -8.50 6.11 -7.38
CA ALA A 154 -8.17 5.55 -8.68
C ALA A 154 -6.65 5.36 -8.85
N SER A 155 -5.83 6.35 -8.45
CA SER A 155 -4.38 6.24 -8.52
C SER A 155 -3.82 5.17 -7.56
N TYR A 156 -4.37 5.10 -6.34
CA TYR A 156 -4.05 4.03 -5.39
C TYR A 156 -4.39 2.65 -5.96
N ASN A 157 -5.62 2.43 -6.42
CA ASN A 157 -6.05 1.14 -6.96
C ASN A 157 -5.18 0.72 -8.15
N ARG A 158 -4.86 1.65 -9.05
CA ARG A 158 -3.97 1.38 -10.18
C ARG A 158 -2.59 0.89 -9.72
N GLU A 159 -1.99 1.56 -8.74
CA GLU A 159 -0.68 1.16 -8.21
C GLU A 159 -0.76 -0.14 -7.40
N TRP A 160 -1.84 -0.34 -6.64
CA TRP A 160 -2.11 -1.57 -5.91
C TRP A 160 -2.17 -2.77 -6.86
N TYR A 161 -2.92 -2.66 -7.98
CA TYR A 161 -2.95 -3.71 -8.99
C TYR A 161 -1.59 -3.94 -9.65
N ARG A 162 -0.86 -2.86 -9.98
CA ARG A 162 0.49 -2.98 -10.56
C ARG A 162 1.44 -3.76 -9.65
N ARG A 163 1.44 -3.45 -8.34
CA ARG A 163 2.28 -4.13 -7.34
C ARG A 163 1.87 -5.60 -7.16
N ASN A 164 0.57 -5.87 -7.00
CA ASN A 164 0.06 -7.24 -6.83
C ASN A 164 0.31 -8.11 -8.07
N PHE A 165 0.18 -7.54 -9.28
CA PHE A 165 0.54 -8.24 -10.51
C PHE A 165 2.04 -8.58 -10.55
N THR A 166 2.89 -7.62 -10.19
CA THR A 166 4.35 -7.85 -10.11
C THR A 166 4.69 -8.95 -9.09
N ILE A 167 4.06 -8.92 -7.91
CA ILE A 167 4.20 -9.95 -6.88
C ILE A 167 3.78 -11.31 -7.44
N THR A 168 2.63 -11.41 -8.11
CA THR A 168 2.11 -12.65 -8.68
C THR A 168 3.06 -13.27 -9.70
N LEU A 169 3.59 -12.47 -10.62
CA LEU A 169 4.58 -12.95 -11.58
C LEU A 169 5.87 -13.43 -10.89
N LEU A 170 6.32 -12.71 -9.86
CA LEU A 170 7.50 -13.11 -9.11
C LEU A 170 7.26 -14.37 -8.27
N MET A 171 6.07 -14.55 -7.70
CA MET A 171 5.65 -15.79 -7.04
C MET A 171 5.71 -16.98 -8.01
N ALA A 172 5.16 -16.82 -9.22
CA ALA A 172 5.22 -17.85 -10.25
C ALA A 172 6.69 -18.21 -10.59
N ARG A 173 7.56 -17.20 -10.75
CA ARG A 173 8.98 -17.42 -11.00
C ARG A 173 9.69 -18.15 -9.86
N VAL A 174 9.40 -17.81 -8.60
CA VAL A 174 9.92 -18.52 -7.42
C VAL A 174 9.46 -19.97 -7.41
N ALA A 175 8.18 -20.22 -7.67
CA ALA A 175 7.63 -21.58 -7.71
C ALA A 175 8.31 -22.46 -8.79
N LEU A 176 8.52 -21.92 -9.99
CA LEU A 176 9.24 -22.60 -11.07
C LEU A 176 10.70 -22.87 -10.68
N HIS A 177 11.39 -21.87 -10.13
CA HIS A 177 12.78 -22.01 -9.67
C HIS A 177 12.92 -23.09 -8.60
N ASN A 178 12.03 -23.11 -7.61
CA ASN A 178 12.05 -24.09 -6.53
C ASN A 178 11.74 -25.51 -7.02
N THR A 179 10.77 -25.63 -7.95
CA THR A 179 10.46 -26.92 -8.60
C THR A 179 11.67 -27.45 -9.35
N TRP A 180 12.33 -26.60 -10.15
CA TRP A 180 13.55 -26.96 -10.87
C TRP A 180 14.69 -27.39 -9.95
N ARG A 181 14.91 -26.66 -8.84
CA ARG A 181 15.94 -27.00 -7.84
C ARG A 181 15.67 -28.36 -7.18
N THR A 182 14.41 -28.68 -6.91
CA THR A 182 14.01 -29.97 -6.34
C THR A 182 14.23 -31.10 -7.34
N LEU A 183 13.85 -30.90 -8.60
CA LEU A 183 14.03 -31.89 -9.67
C LEU A 183 15.52 -32.17 -9.99
N THR A 184 16.36 -31.14 -9.95
CA THR A 184 17.81 -31.27 -10.20
C THR A 184 18.61 -31.75 -8.99
N GLY A 185 17.97 -32.03 -7.85
CA GLY A 185 18.62 -32.61 -6.67
C GLY A 185 19.59 -31.67 -5.93
N GLN A 186 19.59 -30.38 -6.24
CA GLN A 186 20.49 -29.38 -5.64
C GLN A 186 20.27 -29.15 -4.13
N THR A 187 19.24 -29.75 -3.54
CA THR A 187 18.89 -29.63 -2.11
C THR A 187 19.63 -30.59 -1.17
N ARG A 188 20.43 -31.54 -1.67
CA ARG A 188 21.08 -32.59 -0.84
C ARG A 188 22.58 -32.40 -0.54
N GLY A 189 23.18 -31.27 -0.89
CA GLY A 189 24.65 -31.12 -0.94
C GLY A 189 25.40 -30.67 0.33
N THR A 190 24.76 -30.21 1.40
CA THR A 190 25.46 -29.54 2.52
C THR A 190 25.09 -30.09 3.88
N GLY A 191 25.35 -31.38 4.11
CA GLY A 191 25.10 -32.01 5.42
C GLY A 191 25.96 -33.23 5.73
N ARG A 192 26.96 -33.57 4.92
CA ARG A 192 27.74 -34.80 5.07
C ARG A 192 29.24 -34.55 5.00
N GLU A 193 29.75 -33.62 5.79
CA GLU A 193 31.21 -33.46 5.93
C GLU A 193 31.65 -32.75 7.22
N LYS A 194 31.12 -33.14 8.39
CA LYS A 194 31.76 -32.85 9.70
C LYS A 194 31.45 -33.97 10.68
N GLY A 195 32.20 -35.08 10.56
CA GLY A 195 32.04 -36.23 11.44
C GLY A 195 32.97 -37.37 11.09
N LYS A 196 34.25 -37.08 10.86
CA LYS A 196 35.34 -38.08 10.88
C LYS A 196 36.69 -37.36 10.77
N THR A 197 37.26 -37.02 11.93
CA THR A 197 38.71 -37.01 12.16
C THR A 197 38.89 -37.22 13.65
N THR A 198 39.35 -38.44 13.97
CA THR A 198 40.28 -38.84 15.04
C THR A 198 40.53 -37.90 16.19
#